data_AF-A0A368FRE9-F1
#
_entry.id   AF-A0A368FRE9-F1
#
_cell.length_a   1.000
_cell.length_b   1.000
_cell.length_c   1.000
_cell.angle_alpha   90.00
_cell.angle_beta   90.00
_cell.angle_gamma   90.00
#
_symmetry.space_group_name_H-M   'P 1'
#
loop_
_entity.id
_entity.type
_entity.pdbx_description
1 polymer ?
#
loop_
_entity_poly.entity_id
_entity_poly.type
_entity_poly.pdbx_seq_one_letter_code
_entity_poly.pdbx_strand_id
1 'polypeptide(L)'
;MLVANKVEVKASDRPVVIYYPPDFSPTLPSGFAIFHRNGCPVRNCVLTKIGSHKRTADVVLFGENTAWDPQFLRRPSQIWIVRLLESPENTQSLKYYDGKINFTASYHDESDLPVPYGVFERFPVVKKSNAGINYAKGKSRMVFWLVSHCLTNNHRMLFAQRLSKFVQV
;
A
#
# COMPACT_ATOMS: atom_id res chain seq x y z
N MET A 1 -8.78 18.87 -16.08
CA MET A 1 -9.78 17.82 -16.42
C MET A 1 -8.99 16.74 -17.17
N LEU A 2 -8.43 15.77 -16.45
CA LEU A 2 -7.71 14.65 -17.07
C LEU A 2 -8.77 13.68 -17.59
N VAL A 3 -8.87 13.59 -18.91
CA VAL A 3 -9.72 12.61 -19.59
C VAL A 3 -9.11 11.24 -19.31
N ALA A 4 -9.77 10.46 -18.47
CA ALA A 4 -9.45 9.05 -18.31
C ALA A 4 -9.80 8.35 -19.62
N ASN A 5 -8.79 8.15 -20.49
CA ASN A 5 -8.93 7.27 -21.64
C ASN A 5 -9.28 5.88 -21.11
N LYS A 6 -10.51 5.44 -21.41
CA LYS A 6 -10.98 4.09 -21.12
C LYS A 6 -10.18 3.14 -22.01
N VAL A 7 -9.10 2.59 -21.49
CA VAL A 7 -8.40 1.48 -22.14
C VAL A 7 -9.34 0.28 -22.08
N GLU A 8 -9.89 -0.12 -23.22
CA GLU A 8 -10.62 -1.39 -23.34
C GLU A 8 -9.61 -2.54 -23.27
N VAL A 9 -9.39 -3.05 -22.06
CA VAL A 9 -8.58 -4.23 -21.83
C VAL A 9 -9.42 -5.47 -22.15
N LYS A 10 -9.12 -6.14 -23.26
CA LYS A 10 -9.74 -7.42 -23.62
C LYS A 10 -9.36 -8.46 -22.57
N ALA A 11 -10.34 -8.93 -21.79
CA ALA A 11 -10.11 -9.93 -20.76
C ALA A 11 -9.76 -11.29 -21.40
N SER A 12 -8.76 -11.98 -20.85
CA SER A 12 -8.45 -13.38 -21.16
C SER A 12 -9.67 -14.28 -20.91
N ASP A 13 -9.83 -15.38 -21.65
CA ASP A 13 -10.96 -16.33 -21.49
C ASP A 13 -10.97 -17.01 -20.11
N ARG A 14 -9.79 -17.17 -19.50
CA ARG A 14 -9.64 -17.66 -18.13
C ARG A 14 -9.37 -16.51 -17.15
N PRO A 15 -9.84 -16.61 -15.89
CA PRO A 15 -9.50 -15.64 -14.86
C PRO A 15 -7.99 -15.54 -14.61
N VAL A 16 -7.52 -14.32 -14.35
CA VAL A 16 -6.17 -14.04 -13.86
C VAL A 16 -6.11 -14.40 -12.37
N VAL A 17 -5.24 -15.34 -12.02
CA VAL A 17 -5.05 -15.75 -10.62
C VAL A 17 -3.93 -14.91 -10.00
N ILE A 18 -4.26 -14.20 -8.92
CA ILE A 18 -3.34 -13.32 -8.20
C ILE A 18 -3.12 -13.92 -6.80
N TYR A 19 -1.91 -14.39 -6.56
CA TYR A 19 -1.48 -14.81 -5.23
C TYR A 19 -1.01 -13.60 -4.40
N TYR A 20 -1.46 -13.52 -3.15
CA TYR A 20 -0.98 -12.55 -2.18
C TYR A 20 -0.64 -13.24 -0.85
N PRO A 21 0.40 -12.78 -0.14
CA PRO A 21 0.79 -13.41 1.11
C PRO A 21 -0.20 -12.99 2.23
N PRO A 22 -0.41 -13.83 3.26
CA PRO A 22 -1.43 -13.56 4.30
C PRO A 22 -1.25 -12.24 5.08
N ASP A 23 -0.02 -11.77 5.21
CA ASP A 23 0.38 -10.52 5.86
C ASP A 23 0.14 -9.27 4.98
N PHE A 24 -0.17 -9.44 3.70
CA PHE A 24 -0.36 -8.35 2.76
C PHE A 24 -1.49 -7.38 3.15
N SER A 25 -2.62 -7.94 3.61
CA SER A 25 -3.75 -7.20 4.16
C SER A 25 -4.64 -8.16 4.95
N PRO A 26 -4.72 -8.03 6.29
CA PRO A 26 -5.50 -8.95 7.12
C PRO A 26 -6.99 -9.02 6.75
N THR A 27 -7.54 -7.93 6.20
CA THR A 27 -8.96 -7.81 5.88
C THR A 27 -9.28 -8.11 4.42
N LEU A 28 -8.29 -8.37 3.57
CA LEU A 28 -8.50 -8.63 2.15
C LEU A 28 -8.99 -10.08 1.93
N PRO A 29 -10.24 -10.29 1.47
CA PRO A 29 -10.75 -11.63 1.19
C PRO A 29 -10.18 -12.19 -0.11
N SER A 30 -10.09 -13.52 -0.19
CA SER A 30 -9.83 -14.25 -1.44
C SER A 30 -11.09 -14.28 -2.33
N GLY A 31 -10.93 -14.63 -3.61
CA GLY A 31 -11.99 -14.69 -4.61
C GLY A 31 -12.02 -13.48 -5.54
N PHE A 32 -13.13 -13.32 -6.28
CA PHE A 32 -13.32 -12.27 -7.29
C PHE A 32 -14.14 -11.07 -6.78
N ALA A 33 -14.88 -11.23 -5.69
CA ALA A 33 -15.90 -10.28 -5.23
C ALA A 33 -15.36 -8.86 -4.95
N ILE A 34 -14.08 -8.72 -4.59
CA ILE A 34 -13.49 -7.39 -4.33
C ILE A 34 -13.41 -6.54 -5.59
N PHE A 35 -13.12 -7.15 -6.75
CA PHE A 35 -13.02 -6.43 -8.02
C PHE A 35 -14.38 -5.89 -8.47
N HIS A 36 -15.46 -6.63 -8.19
CA HIS A 36 -16.82 -6.17 -8.45
C HIS A 36 -17.25 -5.07 -7.48
N ARG A 37 -17.03 -5.28 -6.17
CA ARG A 37 -17.41 -4.30 -5.13
C ARG A 37 -16.73 -2.96 -5.30
N ASN A 38 -15.47 -2.96 -5.73
CA ASN A 38 -14.70 -1.74 -5.95
C ASN A 38 -14.88 -1.15 -7.36
N GLY A 39 -15.80 -1.71 -8.17
CA GLY A 39 -16.08 -1.19 -9.51
C GLY A 39 -14.90 -1.29 -10.47
N CYS A 40 -13.98 -2.25 -10.29
CA CYS A 40 -12.80 -2.39 -11.13
C CYS A 40 -13.21 -2.55 -12.61
N PRO A 41 -12.52 -1.85 -13.56
CA PRO A 41 -12.77 -2.01 -14.99
C PRO A 41 -12.48 -3.43 -15.47
N VAL A 42 -11.45 -4.07 -14.92
CA VAL A 42 -11.11 -5.46 -15.16
C VAL A 42 -11.58 -6.30 -13.98
N ARG A 43 -12.44 -7.28 -14.25
CA ARG A 43 -13.08 -8.11 -13.22
C ARG A 43 -12.79 -9.59 -13.34
N ASN A 44 -12.15 -10.03 -14.43
CA ASN A 44 -11.78 -11.42 -14.64
C ASN A 44 -10.51 -11.80 -13.86
N CYS A 45 -10.51 -11.53 -12.56
CA CYS A 45 -9.39 -11.73 -11.64
C CYS A 45 -9.87 -12.47 -10.39
N VAL A 46 -9.01 -13.33 -9.84
CA VAL A 46 -9.27 -14.10 -8.61
C VAL A 46 -8.09 -13.94 -7.67
N LEU A 47 -8.35 -13.46 -6.45
CA LEU A 47 -7.35 -13.40 -5.38
C LEU A 47 -7.26 -14.71 -4.62
N THR A 48 -6.06 -15.12 -4.25
CA THR A 48 -5.84 -16.30 -3.42
C THR A 48 -4.67 -16.12 -2.45
N LYS A 49 -4.83 -16.61 -1.22
CA LYS A 49 -3.78 -16.71 -0.21
C LYS A 49 -3.26 -18.14 -0.02
N ILE A 50 -3.76 -19.10 -0.81
CA ILE A 50 -3.41 -20.52 -0.69
C ILE A 50 -2.00 -20.71 -1.22
N GLY A 51 -1.08 -21.14 -0.36
CA GLY A 51 0.35 -21.26 -0.69
C GLY A 51 0.64 -22.14 -1.91
N SER A 52 -0.13 -23.20 -2.12
CA SER A 52 0.03 -24.09 -3.28
C SER A 52 -0.22 -23.39 -4.63
N HIS A 53 -1.00 -22.30 -4.64
CA HIS A 53 -1.25 -21.52 -5.86
C HIS A 53 -0.09 -20.59 -6.24
N LYS A 54 0.88 -20.34 -5.36
CA LYS A 54 2.00 -19.44 -5.65
C LYS A 54 2.79 -19.85 -6.89
N ARG A 55 2.91 -21.16 -7.17
CA ARG A 55 3.58 -21.71 -8.36
C ARG A 55 2.78 -21.56 -9.65
N THR A 56 1.45 -21.61 -9.55
CA THR A 56 0.54 -21.66 -10.71
C THR A 56 -0.15 -20.35 -11.02
N ALA A 57 -0.15 -19.40 -10.09
CA ALA A 57 -0.75 -18.08 -10.25
C ALA A 57 -0.11 -17.31 -11.41
N ASP A 58 -0.89 -16.45 -12.05
CA ASP A 58 -0.42 -15.55 -13.10
C ASP A 58 0.40 -14.40 -12.52
N VAL A 59 -0.01 -13.91 -11.34
CA VAL A 59 0.66 -12.85 -10.59
C VAL A 59 0.97 -13.31 -9.17
N VAL A 60 2.18 -13.04 -8.71
CA VAL A 60 2.61 -13.29 -7.33
C VAL A 60 3.01 -11.96 -6.71
N LEU A 61 2.28 -11.57 -5.66
CA LEU A 61 2.65 -10.44 -4.82
C LEU A 61 3.63 -10.90 -3.74
N PHE A 62 4.64 -10.08 -3.46
CA PHE A 62 5.57 -10.23 -2.35
C PHE A 62 5.38 -9.06 -1.41
N GLY A 63 5.31 -9.34 -0.10
CA GLY A 63 5.33 -8.33 0.94
C GLY A 63 6.76 -8.01 1.37
N GLU A 64 6.92 -6.88 2.03
CA GLU A 64 8.19 -6.32 2.51
C GLU A 64 8.97 -7.24 3.43
N ASN A 65 8.24 -8.04 4.21
CA ASN A 65 8.76 -9.00 5.16
C ASN A 65 8.44 -10.44 4.76
N THR A 66 7.94 -10.67 3.54
CA THR A 66 7.76 -12.03 3.05
C THR A 66 9.14 -12.63 2.80
N ALA A 67 9.43 -13.78 3.43
CA ALA A 67 10.67 -14.51 3.22
C ALA A 67 10.91 -14.70 1.71
N TRP A 68 11.98 -14.08 1.22
CA TRP A 68 12.39 -14.22 -0.16
C TRP A 68 13.23 -15.47 -0.31
N ASP A 69 12.54 -16.59 -0.51
CA ASP A 69 13.10 -17.77 -1.16
C ASP A 69 11.95 -18.57 -1.75
N PRO A 70 11.48 -18.23 -2.96
CA PRO A 70 10.52 -19.07 -3.64
C PRO A 70 11.22 -20.40 -3.95
N GLN A 71 10.88 -21.44 -3.19
CA GLN A 71 11.33 -22.84 -3.39
C GLN A 71 10.83 -23.46 -4.71
N PHE A 72 10.47 -22.63 -5.69
CA PHE A 72 9.93 -23.02 -6.97
C PHE A 72 10.53 -22.18 -8.09
N LEU A 73 10.77 -22.83 -9.22
CA LEU A 73 11.17 -22.14 -10.43
C LEU A 73 10.03 -21.27 -10.94
N ARG A 74 10.34 -19.99 -11.17
CA ARG A 74 9.41 -19.03 -11.76
C ARG A 74 9.02 -19.46 -13.17
N ARG A 75 7.72 -19.49 -13.45
CA ARG A 75 7.23 -19.71 -14.82
C ARG A 75 7.51 -18.46 -15.66
N PRO A 76 7.93 -18.59 -16.94
CA PRO A 76 8.22 -17.43 -17.79
C PRO A 76 7.07 -16.42 -17.90
N SER A 77 5.82 -16.90 -17.87
CA SER A 77 4.62 -16.07 -17.97
C SER A 77 4.14 -15.48 -16.64
N GLN A 78 4.72 -15.89 -15.51
CA GLN A 78 4.30 -15.43 -14.18
C GLN A 78 4.90 -14.06 -13.90
N ILE A 79 4.08 -13.10 -13.46
CA ILE A 79 4.48 -11.74 -13.10
C ILE A 79 4.73 -11.66 -11.60
N TRP A 80 5.87 -11.10 -11.20
CA TRP A 80 6.24 -10.90 -9.81
C TRP A 80 6.20 -9.41 -9.47
N ILE A 81 5.45 -9.07 -8.44
CA ILE A 81 5.27 -7.70 -7.96
C ILE A 81 5.72 -7.63 -6.50
N VAL A 82 6.63 -6.72 -6.18
CA VAL A 82 7.02 -6.45 -4.79
C VAL A 82 6.27 -5.23 -4.27
N ARG A 83 5.65 -5.37 -3.09
CA ARG A 83 5.02 -4.24 -2.39
C ARG A 83 6.00 -3.70 -1.34
N LEU A 84 6.23 -2.39 -1.37
CA LEU A 84 7.14 -1.64 -0.49
C LEU A 84 6.42 -0.40 0.10
N LEU A 85 5.76 -0.58 1.25
CA LEU A 85 5.08 0.46 2.02
C LEU A 85 5.82 0.90 3.29
N GLU A 86 7.08 0.54 3.47
CA GLU A 86 7.96 1.00 4.52
C GLU A 86 9.12 1.78 3.87
N SER A 87 9.69 2.71 4.64
CA SER A 87 10.88 3.43 4.19
C SER A 87 12.07 2.47 4.00
N PRO A 88 13.07 2.79 3.15
CA PRO A 88 14.27 1.97 3.00
C PRO A 88 14.96 1.58 4.32
N GLU A 89 14.96 2.48 5.31
CA GLU A 89 15.49 2.24 6.66
C GLU A 89 14.75 1.16 7.47
N ASN A 90 13.49 0.89 7.12
CA ASN A 90 12.61 -0.09 7.77
C ASN A 90 12.32 -1.30 6.86
N THR A 91 12.97 -1.37 5.69
CA THR A 91 12.86 -2.50 4.76
C THR A 91 14.11 -3.35 4.84
N GLN A 92 13.94 -4.68 4.90
CA GLN A 92 15.06 -5.62 4.83
C GLN A 92 15.79 -5.54 3.48
N SER A 93 17.00 -6.07 3.42
CA SER A 93 17.81 -6.06 2.19
C SER A 93 17.06 -6.61 0.97
N LEU A 94 16.88 -5.76 -0.04
CA LEU A 94 16.22 -6.12 -1.30
C LEU A 94 17.13 -6.83 -2.31
N LYS A 95 18.41 -7.07 -1.98
CA LYS A 95 19.37 -7.75 -2.88
C LYS A 95 18.84 -9.04 -3.48
N TYR A 96 18.02 -9.76 -2.73
CA TYR A 96 17.47 -11.01 -3.19
C TYR A 96 16.49 -10.88 -4.38
N TYR A 97 15.86 -9.72 -4.51
CA TYR A 97 14.90 -9.37 -5.56
C TYR A 97 15.57 -8.92 -6.87
N ASP A 98 16.90 -8.70 -6.86
CA ASP A 98 17.64 -8.16 -8.00
C ASP A 98 17.46 -9.01 -9.26
N GLY A 99 17.09 -8.35 -10.35
CA GLY A 99 16.79 -8.96 -11.65
C GLY A 99 15.57 -9.91 -11.68
N LYS A 100 14.78 -10.03 -10.61
CA LYS A 100 13.70 -11.04 -10.48
C LYS A 100 12.29 -10.46 -10.41
N ILE A 101 12.14 -9.17 -10.15
CA ILE A 101 10.85 -8.49 -10.06
C ILE A 101 10.50 -7.83 -11.39
N ASN A 102 9.20 -7.84 -11.75
CA ASN A 102 8.71 -7.11 -12.91
C ASN A 102 8.22 -5.72 -12.55
N PHE A 103 7.49 -5.61 -11.44
CA PHE A 103 6.83 -4.38 -11.06
C PHE A 103 6.99 -4.11 -9.56
N THR A 104 7.05 -2.83 -9.23
CA THR A 104 7.09 -2.30 -7.88
C THR A 104 5.74 -1.69 -7.54
N ALA A 105 5.28 -1.94 -6.32
CA ALA A 105 4.09 -1.31 -5.76
C ALA A 105 4.45 -0.57 -4.47
N SER A 106 4.57 0.75 -4.51
CA SER A 106 5.11 1.54 -3.39
C SER A 106 4.39 2.88 -3.20
N TYR A 107 4.57 3.51 -2.04
CA TYR A 107 4.12 4.88 -1.80
C TYR A 107 4.84 5.92 -2.67
N HIS A 108 5.92 5.53 -3.36
CA HIS A 108 6.65 6.40 -4.27
C HIS A 108 5.91 6.55 -5.61
N ASP A 109 5.77 7.78 -6.09
CA ASP A 109 5.04 8.09 -7.33
C ASP A 109 5.71 7.52 -8.59
N GLU A 110 7.02 7.25 -8.52
CA GLU A 110 7.78 6.62 -9.61
C GLU A 110 7.75 5.08 -9.60
N SER A 111 7.01 4.45 -8.66
CA SER A 111 6.81 3.00 -8.74
C SER A 111 5.89 2.62 -9.91
N ASP A 112 6.02 1.40 -10.43
CA ASP A 112 5.17 0.93 -11.54
C ASP A 112 3.68 0.95 -11.17
N LEU A 113 3.39 0.70 -9.89
CA LEU A 113 2.06 0.75 -9.30
C LEU A 113 2.09 1.64 -8.03
N PRO A 114 1.84 2.95 -8.15
CA PRO A 114 1.78 3.83 -7.00
C PRO A 114 0.66 3.42 -6.02
N VAL A 115 1.04 3.21 -4.76
CA VAL A 115 0.14 2.84 -3.64
C VAL A 115 0.30 3.88 -2.53
N PRO A 116 -0.45 5.00 -2.58
CA PRO A 116 -0.35 6.03 -1.56
C PRO A 116 -0.85 5.50 -0.21
N TYR A 117 -0.24 5.96 0.90
CA TYR A 117 -0.72 5.66 2.26
C TYR A 117 -2.13 6.17 2.51
N GLY A 118 -2.52 7.23 1.81
CA GLY A 118 -3.84 7.81 1.89
C GLY A 118 -4.09 8.73 0.71
N VAL A 119 -5.37 8.91 0.39
CA VAL A 119 -5.84 9.84 -0.63
C VAL A 119 -6.83 10.80 0.00
N PHE A 120 -6.75 12.08 -0.38
CA PHE A 120 -7.76 13.05 0.00
C PHE A 120 -8.95 12.92 -0.94
N GLU A 121 -10.02 12.32 -0.45
CA GLU A 121 -11.27 12.21 -1.19
C GLU A 121 -12.29 13.24 -0.71
N ARG A 122 -13.08 13.76 -1.64
CA ARG A 122 -14.23 14.59 -1.28
C ARG A 122 -15.27 13.70 -0.62
N PHE A 123 -15.80 14.15 0.51
CA PHE A 123 -16.94 13.48 1.10
C PHE A 123 -18.12 13.51 0.11
N PRO A 124 -18.82 12.37 -0.09
CA PRO A 124 -19.98 12.31 -0.97
C PRO A 124 -21.11 13.22 -0.47
N VAL A 125 -21.19 13.43 0.84
CA VAL A 125 -22.03 14.44 1.48
C VAL A 125 -21.11 15.37 2.24
N VAL A 126 -21.14 16.66 1.91
CA VAL A 126 -20.44 17.69 2.68
C VAL A 126 -21.02 17.68 4.10
N LYS A 127 -20.33 17.03 5.03
CA LYS A 127 -20.61 17.21 6.45
C LYS A 127 -20.27 18.67 6.75
N LYS A 128 -21.30 19.50 6.93
CA LYS A 128 -21.10 20.83 7.52
C LYS A 128 -20.38 20.58 8.85
N SER A 129 -19.18 21.11 8.98
CA SER A 129 -18.55 21.14 10.30
C SER A 129 -19.51 21.85 11.25
N ASN A 130 -19.53 21.46 12.52
CA ASN A 130 -20.19 22.25 13.56
C ASN A 130 -19.39 23.55 13.70
N ALA A 131 -19.58 24.49 12.78
CA ALA A 131 -18.76 25.68 12.60
C ALA A 131 -18.75 26.60 13.84
N GLY A 132 -19.64 26.37 14.81
CA GLY A 132 -19.67 27.05 16.10
C GLY A 132 -18.81 26.41 17.21
N ILE A 133 -18.26 25.20 17.02
CA ILE A 133 -17.46 24.53 18.04
C ILE A 133 -15.98 24.85 17.84
N ASN A 134 -15.44 25.65 18.75
CA ASN A 134 -13.99 25.83 18.84
C ASN A 134 -13.36 24.67 19.63
N TYR A 135 -12.87 23.65 18.93
CA TYR A 135 -12.14 22.50 19.53
C TYR A 135 -10.78 22.87 20.18
N ALA A 136 -10.35 24.12 20.00
CA ALA A 136 -9.17 24.69 20.65
C ALA A 136 -9.52 25.61 21.83
N LYS A 137 -10.82 25.78 22.18
CA LYS A 137 -11.21 26.64 23.32
C LYS A 137 -10.52 26.16 24.60
N GLY A 138 -9.78 27.07 25.25
CA GLY A 138 -9.02 26.79 26.46
C GLY A 138 -7.68 26.07 26.25
N LYS A 139 -7.31 25.69 25.02
CA LYS A 139 -5.97 25.17 24.72
C LYS A 139 -5.02 26.33 24.49
N SER A 140 -3.96 26.40 25.30
CA SER A 140 -2.93 27.44 25.25
C SER A 140 -1.61 27.00 24.60
N ARG A 141 -1.43 25.69 24.40
CA ARG A 141 -0.23 25.10 23.78
C ARG A 141 -0.23 25.32 22.28
N MET A 142 0.95 25.57 21.71
CA MET A 142 1.11 25.89 20.29
C MET A 142 1.20 24.64 19.41
N VAL A 143 1.69 23.54 19.96
CA VAL A 143 1.96 22.32 19.20
C VAL A 143 1.26 21.14 19.86
N PHE A 144 0.76 20.23 19.03
CA PHE A 144 0.29 18.92 19.45
C PHE A 144 0.99 17.87 18.60
N TRP A 145 1.69 16.93 19.25
CA TRP A 145 2.53 15.95 18.58
C TRP A 145 2.02 14.53 18.85
N LEU A 146 1.49 13.89 17.80
CA LEU A 146 1.03 12.50 17.86
C LEU A 146 2.11 11.58 17.29
N VAL A 147 2.78 10.83 18.16
CA VAL A 147 3.74 9.79 17.76
C VAL A 147 3.59 8.57 18.65
N SER A 148 3.62 7.38 18.06
CA SER A 148 3.66 6.11 18.79
C SER A 148 5.01 5.38 18.65
N HIS A 149 5.75 5.65 17.57
CA HIS A 149 7.07 5.04 17.32
C HIS A 149 8.20 6.04 17.57
N CYS A 150 8.78 6.08 18.76
CA CYS A 150 9.75 7.13 19.12
C CYS A 150 11.19 6.85 18.63
N LEU A 151 11.56 5.59 18.43
CA LEU A 151 12.92 5.19 18.09
C LEU A 151 13.08 5.12 16.56
N THR A 152 13.56 6.20 15.94
CA THR A 152 13.74 6.29 14.48
C THR A 152 15.01 7.00 14.08
N ASN A 153 15.63 6.54 12.98
CA ASN A 153 16.86 7.09 12.41
C ASN A 153 16.67 8.41 11.64
N ASN A 154 15.44 8.91 11.52
CA ASN A 154 15.13 10.15 10.81
C ASN A 154 15.21 11.42 11.68
N HIS A 155 15.72 11.32 12.91
CA HIS A 155 15.89 12.43 13.85
C HIS A 155 14.60 13.21 14.22
N ARG A 156 13.40 12.70 13.94
CA ARG A 156 12.14 13.40 14.26
C ARG A 156 11.99 13.74 15.75
N MET A 157 12.46 12.85 16.63
CA MET A 157 12.43 13.08 18.07
C MET A 157 13.41 14.17 18.50
N LEU A 158 14.61 14.19 17.90
CA LEU A 158 15.58 15.25 18.14
C LEU A 158 15.02 16.61 17.72
N PHE A 159 14.32 16.66 16.57
CA PHE A 159 13.63 17.85 16.11
C PHE A 159 12.57 18.30 17.13
N ALA A 160 11.67 17.41 17.55
CA ALA A 160 10.62 17.74 18.51
C ALA A 160 11.19 18.24 19.86
N GLN A 161 12.26 17.61 20.35
CA GLN A 161 12.96 18.02 21.59
C GLN A 161 13.68 19.37 21.46
N ARG A 162 14.20 19.70 20.27
CA ARG A 162 14.79 21.02 20.03
C ARG A 162 13.72 22.09 19.94
N LEU A 163 12.63 21.80 19.25
CA LEU A 163 11.50 22.71 19.09
C LEU A 163 10.85 23.05 20.44
N SER A 164 10.71 22.07 21.34
CA SER A 164 10.10 22.29 22.66
C SER A 164 10.86 23.25 23.58
N LYS A 165 12.12 23.59 23.25
CA LYS A 165 12.89 24.62 23.96
C LYS A 165 12.45 26.05 23.60
N PHE A 166 11.80 26.23 22.45
CA PHE A 166 11.46 27.55 21.91
C PHE A 166 9.95 27.81 21.89
N VAL A 167 9.12 26.77 21.82
CA VAL A 167 7.66 26.88 21.84
C VAL A 167 7.04 25.92 22.85
N GLN A 168 5.89 26.30 23.41
CA GLN A 168 5.13 25.40 24.27
C GLN A 168 4.50 24.28 23.42
N VAL A 169 5.17 23.14 23.43
CA VAL A 169 4.63 21.83 23.03
C VAL A 169 3.76 21.27 24.15
#